data_AF-Q0APA8-F1
#
_entry.id   AF-Q0APA8-F1
#
_cell.length_a   1.000
_cell.length_b   1.000
_cell.length_c   1.000
_cell.angle_alpha   90.00
_cell.angle_beta   90.00
_cell.angle_gamma   90.00
#
_symmetry.space_group_name_H-M   'P 1'
#
loop_
_entity.id
_entity.type
_entity.pdbx_description
1 polymer ?
#
loop_
_entity_poly.entity_id
_entity_poly.type
_entity_poly.pdbx_seq_one_letter_code
_entity_poly.pdbx_strand_id
1 'polypeptide(L)'
;MARLSIMDRIGLILAGSALVTVGWVTREGVADIAARMPWHHEIGTTFMAIGVLTLLANVSVRAKSLVIIIITGGWAAAAIWAAITMDDLAILQRGLIGLTGVLAAIFALTSIPKLVTGADAAD
;
A
#
# COMPACT_ATOMS: atom_id res chain seq x y z
N MET A 1 -14.64 -17.84 -8.13
CA MET A 1 -13.34 -17.16 -7.98
C MET A 1 -12.69 -17.08 -9.34
N ALA A 2 -12.59 -15.89 -9.93
CA ALA A 2 -11.83 -15.72 -11.16
C ALA A 2 -10.37 -16.15 -10.90
N ARG A 3 -9.84 -17.07 -11.70
CA ARG A 3 -8.43 -17.46 -11.59
C ARG A 3 -7.60 -16.31 -12.16
N LEU A 4 -6.76 -15.69 -11.33
CA LEU A 4 -5.73 -14.76 -11.79
C LEU A 4 -4.96 -15.37 -12.96
N SER A 5 -4.74 -14.57 -14.01
CA SER A 5 -3.95 -15.02 -15.16
C SER A 5 -2.51 -15.33 -14.71
N ILE A 6 -1.80 -16.13 -15.50
CA ILE A 6 -0.39 -16.44 -15.21
C ILE A 6 0.45 -15.16 -15.15
N MET A 7 0.13 -14.19 -16.01
CA MET A 7 0.84 -12.90 -16.07
C MET A 7 0.59 -12.06 -14.80
N ASP A 8 -0.64 -12.04 -14.28
CA ASP A 8 -0.96 -11.34 -13.03
C ASP A 8 -0.22 -11.94 -11.83
N ARG A 9 -0.12 -13.28 -11.79
CA ARG A 9 0.61 -14.01 -10.74
C ARG A 9 2.10 -13.68 -10.78
N ILE A 10 2.70 -13.63 -11.96
CA ILE A 10 4.10 -13.23 -12.14
C ILE A 10 4.27 -11.77 -11.67
N GLY A 11 3.37 -10.87 -12.05
CA GLY A 11 3.38 -9.48 -11.61
C GLY A 11 3.35 -9.35 -10.08
N LEU A 12 2.46 -10.09 -9.41
CA LEU A 12 2.39 -10.12 -7.95
C LEU A 12 3.64 -10.70 -7.29
N ILE A 13 4.24 -11.74 -7.87
CA ILE A 13 5.51 -12.31 -7.38
C ILE A 13 6.61 -11.26 -7.47
N LEU A 14 6.77 -10.62 -8.62
CA LEU A 14 7.79 -9.59 -8.81
C LEU A 14 7.58 -8.40 -7.88
N ALA A 15 6.35 -7.90 -7.76
CA ALA A 15 6.02 -6.79 -6.86
C ALA A 15 6.28 -7.16 -5.38
N GLY A 16 5.85 -8.35 -4.95
CA GLY A 16 6.07 -8.85 -3.60
C GLY A 16 7.55 -9.01 -3.26
N SER A 17 8.32 -9.65 -4.14
CA SER A 17 9.77 -9.82 -3.98
C SER A 17 10.53 -8.49 -3.99
N ALA A 18 10.12 -7.53 -4.83
CA ALA A 18 10.71 -6.20 -4.84
C ALA A 18 10.48 -5.48 -3.51
N LEU A 19 9.25 -5.52 -2.97
CA LEU A 19 8.92 -4.91 -1.67
C LEU A 19 9.70 -5.54 -0.52
N VAL A 20 9.85 -6.87 -0.50
CA VAL A 20 10.70 -7.56 0.49
C VAL A 20 12.15 -7.10 0.37
N THR A 21 12.67 -6.98 -0.85
CA THR A 21 14.06 -6.55 -1.08
C THR A 21 14.29 -5.10 -0.64
N VAL A 22 13.39 -4.19 -1.03
CA VAL A 22 13.44 -2.78 -0.60
C VAL A 22 13.33 -2.68 0.92
N GLY A 23 12.41 -3.44 1.52
CA GLY A 23 12.26 -3.49 2.97
C GLY A 23 13.51 -3.98 3.69
N TRP A 24 14.16 -5.02 3.16
CA TRP A 24 15.42 -5.52 3.69
C TRP A 24 16.53 -4.48 3.61
N VAL A 25 16.74 -3.86 2.44
CA VAL A 25 17.78 -2.82 2.24
C VAL A 25 17.51 -1.60 3.13
N THR A 26 16.25 -1.19 3.25
CA THR A 26 15.87 -0.05 4.10
C THR A 26 16.07 -0.35 5.57
N ARG A 27 15.74 -1.58 6.00
CA ARG A 27 15.87 -2.01 7.39
C ARG A 27 17.32 -2.19 7.82
N GLU A 28 18.12 -2.90 7.05
CA GLU A 28 19.53 -3.14 7.41
C GLU A 28 20.37 -1.88 7.24
N GLY A 29 19.89 -0.95 6.40
CA GLY A 29 20.48 0.36 6.23
C GLY A 29 21.78 0.30 5.45
N VAL A 30 21.85 1.04 4.34
CA VAL A 30 23.14 1.60 3.94
C VAL A 30 23.46 2.68 4.99
N ALA A 31 24.73 2.83 5.39
CA ALA A 31 25.12 3.72 6.50
C ALA A 31 24.51 5.15 6.42
N ASP A 32 24.28 5.65 5.20
CA ASP A 32 23.63 6.94 4.95
C ASP A 32 22.12 6.99 5.27
N ILE A 33 21.40 5.87 5.16
CA ILE A 33 19.95 5.80 5.41
C ILE A 33 19.68 5.87 6.91
N ALA A 34 20.44 5.14 7.71
CA ALA A 34 20.29 5.13 9.17
C ALA A 34 20.52 6.52 9.78
N ALA A 35 21.45 7.30 9.22
CA ALA A 35 21.74 8.66 9.67
C ALA A 35 20.64 9.68 9.31
N ARG A 36 19.92 9.46 8.20
CA ARG A 36 18.91 10.41 7.68
C ARG A 36 17.47 10.03 8.04
N MET A 37 17.22 8.77 8.37
CA MET A 37 15.89 8.24 8.62
C MET A 37 15.87 7.43 9.93
N PRO A 38 15.48 8.05 11.07
CA PRO A 38 15.51 7.38 12.37
C PRO A 38 14.60 6.15 12.48
N TRP A 39 13.60 6.05 11.57
CA TRP A 39 12.58 5.00 11.55
C TRP A 39 12.82 3.96 10.42
N HIS A 40 14.04 3.90 9.88
CA HIS A 40 14.36 3.04 8.74
C HIS A 40 14.12 1.55 9.03
N HIS A 41 14.33 1.09 10.26
CA HIS A 41 14.04 -0.29 10.68
C HIS A 41 12.54 -0.60 10.65
N GLU A 42 11.70 0.28 11.18
CA GLU A 42 10.25 0.14 11.20
C GLU A 42 9.70 0.17 9.78
N ILE A 43 10.12 1.17 8.98
CA ILE A 43 9.70 1.35 7.59
C ILE A 43 10.10 0.14 6.75
N GLY A 44 11.35 -0.33 6.89
CA GLY A 44 11.82 -1.52 6.18
C GLY A 44 11.03 -2.78 6.58
N THR A 45 10.69 -2.92 7.86
CA THR A 45 9.84 -4.01 8.35
C THR A 45 8.42 -3.93 7.78
N THR A 46 7.84 -2.74 7.66
CA THR A 46 6.55 -2.53 6.99
C THR A 46 6.60 -2.94 5.52
N PHE A 47 7.64 -2.54 4.78
CA PHE A 47 7.82 -2.96 3.38
C PHE A 47 7.93 -4.47 3.22
N MET A 48 8.68 -5.13 4.10
CA MET A 48 8.75 -6.61 4.10
C MET A 48 7.39 -7.25 4.39
N ALA A 49 6.65 -6.75 5.38
CA ALA A 49 5.33 -7.26 5.72
C ALA A 49 4.35 -7.11 4.55
N ILE A 50 4.33 -5.94 3.89
CA ILE A 50 3.51 -5.71 2.70
C ILE A 50 3.97 -6.62 1.56
N GLY A 51 5.27 -6.81 1.35
CA GLY A 51 5.80 -7.72 0.33
C GLY A 51 5.33 -9.16 0.54
N VAL A 52 5.39 -9.67 1.77
CA VAL A 52 4.86 -11.00 2.12
C VAL A 52 3.35 -11.06 1.91
N LEU A 53 2.59 -10.04 2.31
CA LEU A 53 1.14 -9.98 2.08
C LEU A 53 0.78 -9.97 0.59
N THR A 54 1.56 -9.26 -0.24
CA THR A 54 1.40 -9.24 -1.71
C THR A 54 1.67 -10.62 -2.31
N LEU A 55 2.66 -11.36 -1.80
CA LEU A 55 2.88 -12.75 -2.22
C LEU A 55 1.72 -13.65 -1.82
N LEU A 56 1.19 -13.50 -0.59
CA LEU A 56 0.03 -14.24 -0.10
C LEU A 56 -1.26 -13.91 -0.86
N ALA A 57 -1.36 -12.73 -1.48
CA ALA A 57 -2.49 -12.35 -2.32
C ALA A 57 -2.67 -13.27 -3.54
N ASN A 58 -1.62 -13.99 -3.97
CA ASN A 58 -1.72 -15.01 -5.04
C ASN A 58 -2.58 -16.22 -4.63
N VAL A 59 -2.65 -16.52 -3.33
CA VAL A 59 -3.28 -17.74 -2.81
C VAL A 59 -4.46 -17.44 -1.88
N SER A 60 -4.61 -16.19 -1.43
CA SER A 60 -5.66 -15.77 -0.50
C SER A 60 -6.32 -14.48 -0.95
N VAL A 61 -7.62 -14.58 -1.26
CA VAL A 61 -8.47 -13.42 -1.58
C VAL A 61 -8.53 -12.45 -0.41
N ARG A 62 -8.50 -12.96 0.83
CA ARG A 62 -8.45 -12.12 2.03
C ARG A 62 -7.15 -11.34 2.13
N ALA A 63 -6.01 -11.95 1.82
CA ALA A 63 -4.73 -11.25 1.78
C ALA A 63 -4.74 -10.16 0.69
N LYS A 64 -5.31 -10.45 -0.49
CA LYS A 64 -5.50 -9.45 -1.54
C LYS A 64 -6.32 -8.25 -1.05
N SER A 65 -7.47 -8.50 -0.40
CA SER A 65 -8.30 -7.44 0.19
C SER A 65 -7.54 -6.63 1.24
N LEU A 66 -6.76 -7.29 2.09
CA LEU A 66 -5.94 -6.62 3.11
C LEU A 66 -4.88 -5.72 2.50
N VAL A 67 -4.17 -6.19 1.46
CA VAL A 67 -3.18 -5.39 0.72
C VAL A 67 -3.82 -4.15 0.11
N ILE A 68 -5.00 -4.30 -0.51
CA ILE A 68 -5.75 -3.19 -1.07
C ILE A 68 -6.09 -2.17 0.02
N ILE A 69 -6.64 -2.60 1.17
CA ILE A 69 -6.98 -1.72 2.29
C ILE A 69 -5.75 -0.96 2.79
N ILE A 70 -4.62 -1.63 2.98
CA ILE A 70 -3.39 -1.00 3.48
C ILE A 70 -2.86 0.05 2.50
N ILE A 71 -2.75 -0.28 1.21
CA ILE A 71 -2.18 0.62 0.21
C ILE A 71 -3.11 1.82 -0.02
N THR A 72 -4.41 1.56 -0.23
CA THR A 72 -5.38 2.62 -0.51
C THR A 72 -5.68 3.47 0.71
N GLY A 73 -5.75 2.88 1.90
CA GLY A 73 -5.89 3.60 3.16
C GLY A 73 -4.65 4.44 3.49
N GLY A 74 -3.45 3.90 3.24
CA GLY A 74 -2.19 4.64 3.39
C GLY A 74 -2.10 5.83 2.43
N TRP A 75 -2.45 5.63 1.16
CA TRP A 75 -2.55 6.70 0.17
C TRP A 75 -3.59 7.75 0.58
N ALA A 76 -4.76 7.32 1.05
CA ALA A 76 -5.81 8.22 1.51
C ALA A 76 -5.32 9.14 2.64
N ALA A 77 -4.66 8.56 3.66
CA ALA A 77 -4.10 9.32 4.76
C ALA A 77 -3.04 10.32 4.28
N ALA A 78 -2.13 9.89 3.40
CA ALA A 78 -1.08 10.75 2.85
C ALA A 78 -1.64 11.90 2.00
N ALA A 79 -2.62 11.61 1.14
CA ALA A 79 -3.24 12.62 0.28
C ALA A 79 -4.07 13.63 1.08
N ILE A 80 -4.85 13.19 2.07
CA ILE A 80 -5.59 14.10 2.96
C ILE A 80 -4.62 14.97 3.75
N TRP A 81 -3.54 14.39 4.28
CA TRP A 81 -2.50 15.13 4.98
C TRP A 81 -1.85 16.18 4.08
N ALA A 82 -1.46 15.81 2.87
CA ALA A 82 -0.86 16.73 1.90
C ALA A 82 -1.79 17.88 1.54
N ALA A 83 -3.09 17.60 1.32
CA ALA A 83 -4.07 18.64 1.02
C ALA A 83 -4.21 19.69 2.13
N ILE A 84 -4.07 19.27 3.39
CA ILE A 84 -4.18 20.13 4.57
C ILE A 84 -2.89 20.91 4.83
N THR A 85 -1.73 20.29 4.60
CA THR A 85 -0.43 20.81 5.08
C THR A 85 0.45 21.46 4.01
N MET A 86 0.22 21.19 2.73
CA MET A 86 1.00 21.77 1.64
C MET A 86 0.38 23.10 1.21
N ASP A 87 0.85 24.20 1.81
CA ASP A 87 0.36 25.57 1.56
C ASP A 87 0.96 26.22 0.31
N ASP A 88 2.00 25.61 -0.27
CA ASP A 88 2.67 26.01 -1.50
C ASP A 88 1.88 25.68 -2.78
N LEU A 89 0.88 24.81 -2.67
CA LEU A 89 0.02 24.42 -3.78
C LEU A 89 -1.19 25.34 -3.94
N ALA A 90 -1.62 25.56 -5.20
CA ALA A 90 -2.85 26.30 -5.47
C ALA A 90 -4.06 25.61 -4.82
N ILE A 91 -5.04 26.39 -4.38
CA ILE A 91 -6.22 25.86 -3.65
C ILE A 91 -6.95 24.76 -4.43
N LEU A 92 -7.00 24.87 -5.76
CA LEU A 92 -7.60 23.85 -6.62
C LEU A 92 -6.79 22.55 -6.61
N GLN A 93 -5.45 22.61 -6.63
CA GLN A 93 -4.58 21.43 -6.57
C GLN A 93 -4.72 20.71 -5.24
N ARG A 94 -4.73 21.46 -4.13
CA ARG A 94 -4.97 20.93 -2.79
C ARG A 94 -6.34 20.27 -2.69
N GLY A 95 -7.37 20.93 -3.22
CA GLY A 95 -8.73 20.39 -3.27
C GLY A 95 -8.82 19.08 -4.06
N LEU A 96 -8.15 19.00 -5.22
CA LEU A 96 -8.10 17.76 -6.02
C LEU A 96 -7.34 16.64 -5.30
N ILE A 97 -6.18 16.92 -4.69
CA ILE A 97 -5.43 15.94 -3.90
C ILE A 97 -6.28 15.44 -2.74
N GLY A 98 -6.92 16.34 -1.99
CA GLY A 98 -7.81 16.00 -0.90
C GLY A 98 -8.98 15.11 -1.36
N LEU A 99 -9.60 15.45 -2.49
CA LEU A 99 -10.66 14.63 -3.09
C LEU A 99 -10.16 13.23 -3.45
N THR A 100 -8.98 13.09 -4.04
CA THR A 100 -8.41 11.75 -4.31
C THR A 100 -8.17 10.96 -3.03
N GLY A 101 -7.77 11.63 -1.95
CA GLY A 101 -7.61 10.99 -0.64
C GLY A 101 -8.93 10.51 -0.05
N VAL A 102 -9.99 11.33 -0.12
CA VAL A 102 -11.33 10.94 0.33
C VAL A 102 -11.88 9.76 -0.48
N LEU A 103 -11.74 9.79 -1.81
CA LEU A 103 -12.19 8.69 -2.67
C LEU A 103 -11.42 7.40 -2.38
N ALA A 104 -10.12 7.49 -2.15
CA ALA A 104 -9.30 6.34 -1.74
C ALA A 104 -9.70 5.80 -0.36
N ALA A 105 -10.05 6.68 0.60
CA ALA A 105 -10.55 6.27 1.91
C ALA A 105 -11.87 5.50 1.80
N ILE A 106 -12.81 6.01 1.00
CA ILE A 106 -14.08 5.34 0.73
C ILE A 106 -13.83 3.95 0.15
N PHE A 107 -12.94 3.84 -0.84
CA PHE A 107 -12.60 2.56 -1.46
C PHE A 107 -11.93 1.57 -0.49
N ALA A 108 -11.04 2.06 0.39
CA ALA A 108 -10.45 1.23 1.44
C ALA A 108 -11.52 0.71 2.41
N LEU A 109 -12.44 1.58 2.85
CA LEU A 109 -13.52 1.22 3.78
C LEU A 109 -14.51 0.21 3.16
N THR A 110 -14.89 0.37 1.90
CA THR A 110 -15.78 -0.58 1.21
C THR A 110 -15.12 -1.94 0.97
N SER A 111 -13.78 -2.01 1.05
CA SER A 111 -13.02 -3.26 0.94
C SER A 111 -12.93 -4.04 2.27
N ILE A 112 -13.20 -3.41 3.42
CA ILE A 112 -13.14 -4.06 4.75
C ILE A 112 -14.10 -5.25 4.87
N PRO A 113 -15.39 -5.16 4.50
CA PRO A 113 -16.29 -6.32 4.57
C PRO A 113 -15.78 -7.50 3.75
N LYS A 114 -15.15 -7.22 2.60
CA LYS A 114 -14.63 -8.23 1.67
C LYS A 114 -13.46 -9.02 2.26
N LEU A 115 -12.69 -8.41 3.17
CA LEU A 115 -11.69 -9.11 3.99
C LEU A 115 -12.31 -10.22 4.86
N VAL A 116 -13.49 -9.96 5.44
CA VAL A 116 -14.18 -10.90 6.33
C VAL A 116 -14.93 -11.95 5.53
N THR A 117 -15.70 -11.53 4.52
CA THR A 117 -16.53 -12.43 3.71
C THR A 117 -15.72 -13.30 2.74
N GLY A 118 -14.48 -12.90 2.41
CA GLY A 118 -13.67 -13.60 1.41
C GLY A 118 -14.12 -13.34 -0.03
N ALA A 119 -14.97 -12.33 -0.25
CA ALA A 119 -15.27 -11.80 -1.57
C ALA A 119 -14.03 -11.07 -2.14
N ASP A 120 -13.88 -11.04 -3.47
CA ASP A 120 -12.76 -10.35 -4.10
C ASP A 120 -12.93 -8.83 -3.94
N ALA A 121 -11.90 -8.17 -3.42
CA ALA A 121 -11.88 -6.72 -3.28
C ALA A 121 -11.78 -5.96 -4.60
N ALA A 122 -11.29 -6.61 -5.66
CA ALA A 122 -11.19 -6.02 -6.99
C ALA A 122 -12.48 -6.10 -7.82
N ASP A 123 -13.49 -6.86 -7.36
CA ASP A 123 -14.84 -6.90 -7.97
C ASP A 123 -15.70 -5.74 -7.48
#